data_AF-A0AAJ5WRS9-F1
#
_entry.id   AF-A0AAJ5WRS9-F1
#
_cell.length_a   1.000
_cell.length_b   1.000
_cell.length_c   1.000
_cell.angle_alpha   90.00
_cell.angle_beta   90.00
_cell.angle_gamma   90.00
#
_symmetry.space_group_name_H-M   'P 1'
#
loop_
_entity.id
_entity.type
_entity.pdbx_description
1 polymer ?
#
loop_
_entity_poly.entity_id
_entity_poly.type
_entity_poly.pdbx_seq_one_letter_code
_entity_poly.pdbx_strand_id
1 'polypeptide(L)'
;MKGVIIYNSKYGATEQYAKWLSESLEWPVYTPETLTYEALEQAETVVVGSSVYVGHLRIKSWLENNMGRLERKKLFFFVVMATPHSERPAQLRCAARNIPANLLRNNNAFFLGGRLIKKRLSWVDRLLVKMGARAEKDPVKRANMELDFDRVQRTDLNGLLQAVVPKVVAEVY
;
A
#
# COMPACT_ATOMS: atom_id res chain seq x y z
N MET A 1 -4.04 13.63 -17.10
CA MET A 1 -4.15 12.17 -16.86
C MET A 1 -5.27 11.95 -15.86
N LYS A 2 -6.24 11.09 -16.19
CA LYS A 2 -7.35 10.76 -15.28
C LYS A 2 -6.99 9.51 -14.50
N GLY A 3 -7.06 9.56 -13.18
CA GLY A 3 -6.80 8.39 -12.37
C GLY A 3 -7.65 8.33 -11.11
N VAL A 4 -7.60 7.17 -10.47
CA VAL A 4 -8.32 6.90 -9.22
C VAL A 4 -7.34 6.30 -8.21
N ILE A 5 -7.55 6.63 -6.95
CA ILE A 5 -6.84 6.01 -5.83
C ILE A 5 -7.82 5.09 -5.14
N ILE A 6 -7.49 3.82 -4.99
CA ILE A 6 -8.27 2.88 -4.19
C ILE A 6 -7.41 2.36 -3.05
N TYR A 7 -7.96 2.27 -1.84
CA TYR A 7 -7.21 1.75 -0.70
C TYR A 7 -8.05 0.87 0.22
N ASN A 8 -7.37 -0.02 0.97
CA ASN A 8 -7.97 -0.70 2.12
C ASN A 8 -7.11 -0.50 3.37
N SER A 9 -7.71 0.07 4.42
CA SER A 9 -7.07 0.47 5.67
C SER A 9 -7.83 -0.11 6.86
N LYS A 10 -7.10 -0.56 7.90
CA LYS A 10 -7.70 -0.97 9.19
C LYS A 10 -7.53 0.11 10.27
N TYR A 11 -6.35 0.73 10.31
CA TYR A 11 -5.92 1.63 11.39
C TYR A 11 -5.49 3.03 10.91
N GLY A 12 -5.93 3.42 9.71
CA GLY A 12 -5.81 4.80 9.20
C GLY A 12 -4.50 5.15 8.49
N ALA A 13 -3.42 4.34 8.60
CA ALA A 13 -2.16 4.66 7.94
C ALA A 13 -2.28 4.69 6.40
N THR A 14 -2.84 3.63 5.80
CA THR A 14 -3.06 3.57 4.34
C THR A 14 -4.03 4.64 3.84
N GLU A 15 -5.06 4.93 4.63
CA GLU A 15 -6.01 6.01 4.33
C GLU A 15 -5.32 7.37 4.30
N GLN A 16 -4.44 7.64 5.26
CA GLN A 16 -3.68 8.89 5.33
C GLN A 16 -2.81 9.08 4.09
N TYR A 17 -2.11 8.03 3.64
CA TYR A 17 -1.38 8.07 2.37
C TYR A 17 -2.30 8.29 1.16
N ALA A 18 -3.46 7.64 1.11
CA ALA A 18 -4.43 7.82 0.03
C ALA A 18 -4.92 9.27 -0.05
N LYS A 19 -5.18 9.91 1.09
CA LYS A 19 -5.57 11.33 1.19
C LYS A 19 -4.46 12.25 0.70
N TRP A 20 -3.21 12.05 1.15
CA TRP A 20 -2.08 12.84 0.66
C TRP A 20 -1.79 12.65 -0.83
N LEU A 21 -1.98 11.44 -1.36
CA LEU A 21 -1.91 11.19 -2.81
C LEU A 21 -3.00 11.96 -3.55
N SER A 22 -4.22 11.95 -3.03
CA SER A 22 -5.35 12.69 -3.59
C SER A 22 -5.11 14.20 -3.61
N GLU A 23 -4.58 14.77 -2.53
CA GLU A 23 -4.16 16.18 -2.48
C GLU A 23 -3.11 16.53 -3.55
N SER A 24 -2.23 15.58 -3.87
CA SER A 24 -1.09 15.84 -4.78
C SER A 24 -1.44 15.57 -6.25
N LEU A 25 -2.40 14.68 -6.52
CA LEU A 25 -2.79 14.26 -7.86
C LEU A 25 -4.15 14.83 -8.29
N GLU A 26 -4.91 15.39 -7.36
CA GLU A 26 -6.30 15.82 -7.52
C GLU A 26 -7.21 14.68 -8.01
N TRP A 27 -6.92 13.46 -7.57
CA TRP A 27 -7.66 12.26 -7.94
C TRP A 27 -8.63 11.83 -6.85
N PRO A 28 -9.82 11.32 -7.22
CA PRO A 28 -10.77 10.78 -6.26
C PRO A 28 -10.21 9.54 -5.55
N VAL A 29 -10.62 9.37 -4.29
CA VAL A 29 -10.23 8.26 -3.42
C VAL A 29 -11.43 7.36 -3.14
N TYR A 30 -11.24 6.06 -3.27
CA TYR A 30 -12.25 5.05 -3.03
C TYR A 30 -11.77 3.96 -2.08
N THR A 31 -12.73 3.28 -1.46
CA THR A 31 -12.54 1.96 -0.85
C THR A 31 -13.07 0.89 -1.82
N PRO A 32 -12.79 -0.41 -1.61
CA PRO A 32 -13.37 -1.48 -2.42
C PRO A 32 -14.91 -1.43 -2.50
N GLU A 33 -15.57 -0.92 -1.46
CA GLU A 33 -17.02 -0.83 -1.36
C GLU A 33 -17.60 0.38 -2.10
N THR A 34 -16.82 1.44 -2.29
CA THR A 34 -17.30 2.70 -2.90
C THR A 34 -16.85 2.91 -4.33
N LEU A 35 -15.85 2.17 -4.81
CA LEU A 35 -15.40 2.26 -6.19
C LEU A 35 -16.40 1.56 -7.13
N THR A 36 -17.02 2.34 -8.01
CA THR A 36 -17.90 1.78 -9.04
C THR A 36 -17.11 1.24 -10.23
N TYR A 37 -17.75 0.33 -10.98
CA TYR A 37 -17.18 -0.20 -12.21
C TYR A 37 -16.91 0.91 -13.23
N GLU A 38 -17.84 1.85 -13.37
CA GLU A 38 -17.75 2.96 -14.32
C GLU A 38 -16.56 3.87 -14.00
N ALA A 39 -16.35 4.20 -12.72
CA ALA A 39 -15.23 5.02 -12.29
C ALA A 39 -13.89 4.31 -12.54
N LEU A 40 -13.81 3.00 -12.29
CA LEU A 40 -12.62 2.21 -12.59
C LEU A 40 -12.35 2.12 -14.10
N GLU A 41 -13.40 1.97 -14.91
CA GLU A 41 -13.26 1.84 -16.35
C GLU A 41 -12.82 3.16 -17.01
N GLN A 42 -13.33 4.29 -16.53
CA GLN A 42 -12.95 5.63 -17.01
C GLN A 42 -11.53 6.05 -16.60
N ALA A 43 -10.94 5.41 -15.59
CA ALA A 43 -9.59 5.70 -15.15
C ALA A 43 -8.54 5.19 -16.15
N GLU A 44 -7.56 6.02 -16.46
CA GLU A 44 -6.36 5.62 -17.22
C GLU A 44 -5.32 4.99 -16.29
N THR A 45 -5.21 5.55 -15.08
CA THR A 45 -4.26 5.13 -14.05
C THR A 45 -4.98 4.78 -12.75
N VAL A 46 -4.57 3.68 -12.15
CA VAL A 46 -5.09 3.19 -10.87
C VAL A 46 -3.93 3.09 -9.89
N VAL A 47 -4.07 3.76 -8.74
CA VAL A 47 -3.14 3.63 -7.62
C VAL A 47 -3.82 2.83 -6.52
N VAL A 48 -3.25 1.67 -6.19
CA VAL A 48 -3.81 0.72 -5.23
C VAL A 48 -3.02 0.76 -3.92
N GLY A 49 -3.69 1.13 -2.84
CA GLY A 49 -3.17 1.20 -1.48
C GLY A 49 -3.57 0.02 -0.63
N SER A 50 -2.64 -0.57 0.11
CA SER A 50 -3.02 -1.56 1.12
C SER A 50 -2.09 -1.61 2.31
N SER A 51 -2.67 -1.92 3.47
CA SER A 51 -1.90 -2.35 4.64
C SER A 51 -1.66 -3.86 4.59
N VAL A 52 -0.52 -4.28 5.14
CA VAL A 52 -0.24 -5.70 5.39
C VAL A 52 -0.85 -6.11 6.73
N TYR A 53 -1.72 -7.11 6.71
CA TYR A 53 -2.36 -7.70 7.87
C TYR A 53 -2.06 -9.20 7.93
N VAL A 54 -1.33 -9.64 8.96
CA VAL A 54 -0.91 -11.05 9.15
C VAL A 54 -0.28 -11.63 7.87
N GLY A 55 0.60 -10.85 7.24
CA GLY A 55 1.30 -11.24 6.02
C GLY A 55 0.50 -11.12 4.72
N HIS A 56 -0.76 -10.67 4.77
CA HIS A 56 -1.62 -10.50 3.61
C HIS A 56 -2.01 -9.05 3.33
N LEU A 57 -2.10 -8.67 2.06
CA LEU A 57 -2.67 -7.37 1.71
C LEU A 57 -4.17 -7.39 1.96
N ARG A 58 -4.69 -6.39 2.68
CA ARG A 58 -6.14 -6.28 2.92
C ARG A 58 -6.96 -6.10 1.64
N ILE A 59 -6.34 -5.56 0.59
CA ILE A 59 -7.01 -5.32 -0.70
C ILE A 59 -6.99 -6.56 -1.63
N LYS A 60 -6.39 -7.67 -1.19
CA LYS A 60 -6.12 -8.84 -2.05
C LYS A 60 -7.35 -9.36 -2.78
N SER A 61 -8.47 -9.58 -2.08
CA SER A 61 -9.70 -10.10 -2.71
C SER A 61 -10.26 -9.14 -3.77
N TRP A 62 -10.15 -7.82 -3.55
CA TRP A 62 -10.56 -6.85 -4.55
C TRP A 62 -9.66 -6.89 -5.80
N LEU A 63 -8.35 -7.11 -5.62
CA LEU A 63 -7.42 -7.29 -6.75
C LEU A 63 -7.76 -8.53 -7.57
N GLU A 64 -8.02 -9.66 -6.92
CA GLU A 64 -8.38 -10.92 -7.58
C GLU A 64 -9.67 -10.76 -8.39
N ASN A 65 -10.68 -10.09 -7.82
CA ASN A 65 -11.97 -9.85 -8.49
C ASN A 65 -11.91 -8.86 -9.66
N ASN A 66 -10.90 -7.98 -9.70
CA ASN A 66 -10.76 -6.94 -10.72
C ASN A 66 -9.56 -7.15 -11.66
N MET A 67 -8.87 -8.28 -11.53
CA MET A 67 -7.60 -8.58 -12.18
C MET A 67 -7.61 -8.30 -13.69
N GLY A 68 -8.58 -8.87 -14.42
CA GLY A 68 -8.65 -8.70 -15.89
C GLY A 68 -8.87 -7.26 -16.35
N ARG A 69 -9.45 -6.40 -15.51
CA ARG A 69 -9.62 -4.97 -15.79
C ARG A 69 -8.33 -4.21 -15.50
N LEU A 70 -7.69 -4.53 -14.37
CA LEU A 70 -6.48 -3.87 -13.90
C LEU A 70 -5.26 -4.15 -14.78
N GLU A 71 -5.19 -5.32 -15.41
CA GLU A 71 -4.12 -5.67 -16.37
C GLU A 71 -4.00 -4.64 -17.50
N ARG A 72 -5.11 -4.03 -17.92
CA ARG A 72 -5.15 -3.08 -19.04
C ARG A 72 -4.86 -1.64 -18.62
N LYS A 73 -4.70 -1.38 -17.32
CA LYS A 73 -4.51 -0.02 -16.77
C LYS A 73 -3.03 0.26 -16.48
N LYS A 74 -2.69 1.55 -16.39
CA LYS A 74 -1.45 1.98 -15.71
C LYS A 74 -1.66 1.75 -14.23
N LEU A 75 -0.88 0.86 -13.63
CA LEU A 75 -1.15 0.36 -12.29
C LEU A 75 0.06 0.59 -11.39
N PHE A 76 -0.17 1.21 -10.24
CA PHE A 76 0.84 1.39 -9.20
C PHE A 76 0.29 0.93 -7.85
N PHE A 77 1.16 0.41 -6.99
CA PHE A 77 0.84 -0.06 -5.66
C PHE A 77 1.61 0.73 -4.62
N PHE A 78 0.94 1.16 -3.56
CA PHE A 78 1.60 1.53 -2.32
C PHE A 78 1.22 0.56 -1.21
N VAL A 79 2.22 -0.12 -0.67
CA VAL A 79 2.06 -1.13 0.38
C VAL A 79 2.60 -0.56 1.68
N VAL A 80 1.71 -0.37 2.64
CA VAL A 80 2.00 0.17 3.96
C VAL A 80 2.33 -0.98 4.92
N MET A 81 3.54 -0.98 5.48
CA MET A 81 4.04 -2.10 6.27
C MET A 81 4.90 -1.68 7.46
N ALA A 82 4.95 -2.53 8.48
CA ALA A 82 5.83 -2.36 9.64
C ALA A 82 7.31 -2.63 9.30
N THR A 83 7.55 -3.44 8.25
CA THR A 83 8.87 -3.80 7.76
C THR A 83 9.66 -2.56 7.34
N PRO A 84 10.82 -2.28 7.96
CA PRO A 84 11.64 -1.11 7.64
C PRO A 84 12.11 -1.09 6.18
N HIS A 85 12.41 0.10 5.64
CA HIS A 85 12.95 0.27 4.28
C HIS A 85 14.28 -0.46 4.04
N SER A 86 15.08 -0.68 5.10
CA SER A 86 16.32 -1.46 5.03
C SER A 86 16.08 -2.95 4.72
N GLU A 87 14.86 -3.46 4.91
CA GLU A 87 14.51 -4.86 4.66
C GLU A 87 13.83 -5.07 3.29
N ARG A 88 14.31 -4.38 2.25
CA ARG A 88 13.74 -4.42 0.89
C ARG A 88 13.45 -5.84 0.37
N PRO A 89 14.30 -6.87 0.56
CA PRO A 89 13.96 -8.23 0.15
C PRO A 89 12.70 -8.80 0.79
N ALA A 90 12.42 -8.48 2.07
CA ALA A 90 11.19 -8.91 2.74
C ALA A 90 9.95 -8.19 2.19
N GLN A 91 10.08 -6.90 1.88
CA GLN A 91 9.01 -6.11 1.27
C GLN A 91 8.63 -6.66 -0.12
N LEU A 92 9.62 -6.95 -0.95
CA LEU A 92 9.44 -7.55 -2.28
C LEU A 92 8.79 -8.95 -2.20
N ARG A 93 9.23 -9.81 -1.27
CA ARG A 93 8.60 -11.12 -1.03
C ARG A 93 7.14 -10.97 -0.61
N CYS A 94 6.82 -9.98 0.23
CA CYS A 94 5.45 -9.71 0.64
C CYS A 94 4.57 -9.30 -0.55
N ALA A 95 5.07 -8.41 -1.41
CA ALA A 95 4.38 -8.01 -2.65
C ALA A 95 4.14 -9.21 -3.57
N ALA A 96 5.19 -9.97 -3.88
CA ALA A 96 5.11 -11.14 -4.77
C ALA A 96 4.13 -12.22 -4.28
N ARG A 97 3.96 -12.38 -2.96
CA ARG A 97 3.00 -13.33 -2.38
C ARG A 97 1.54 -12.85 -2.45
N ASN A 98 1.31 -11.55 -2.55
CA ASN A 98 -0.02 -10.97 -2.34
C ASN A 98 -0.61 -10.25 -3.54
N ILE A 99 0.23 -9.76 -4.45
CA ILE A 99 -0.21 -9.11 -5.68
C ILE A 99 -0.20 -10.17 -6.78
N PRO A 100 -1.31 -10.36 -7.52
CA PRO A 100 -1.35 -11.26 -8.67
C PRO A 100 -0.18 -10.99 -9.63
N ALA A 101 0.46 -12.05 -10.12
CA ALA A 101 1.74 -11.95 -10.85
C ALA A 101 1.65 -11.12 -12.14
N ASN A 102 0.50 -11.14 -12.82
CA ASN A 102 0.16 -10.32 -13.98
C ASN A 102 -0.02 -8.81 -13.67
N LEU A 103 -0.29 -8.46 -12.42
CA LEU A 103 -0.44 -7.08 -11.97
C LEU A 103 0.87 -6.51 -11.39
N LEU A 104 1.73 -7.36 -10.82
CA LEU A 104 3.03 -6.96 -10.30
C LEU A 104 4.05 -6.83 -11.43
N ARG A 105 4.52 -5.60 -11.68
CA ARG A 105 5.44 -5.26 -12.76
C ARG A 105 6.72 -4.65 -12.19
N ASN A 106 7.74 -4.56 -13.02
CA ASN A 106 8.95 -3.82 -12.66
C ASN A 106 8.57 -2.37 -12.29
N ASN A 107 9.03 -1.93 -11.12
CA ASN A 107 8.89 -0.55 -10.63
C ASN A 107 7.45 -0.04 -10.41
N ASN A 108 6.47 -0.92 -10.22
CA ASN A 108 5.10 -0.49 -9.92
C ASN A 108 4.66 -0.71 -8.46
N ALA A 109 5.54 -1.18 -7.58
CA ALA A 109 5.25 -1.36 -6.16
C ALA A 109 6.18 -0.49 -5.29
N PHE A 110 5.57 0.30 -4.42
CA PHE A 110 6.21 1.23 -3.49
C PHE A 110 5.88 0.81 -2.05
N PHE A 111 6.89 0.79 -1.20
CA PHE A 111 6.76 0.34 0.18
C PHE A 111 6.85 1.52 1.13
N LEU A 112 5.80 1.79 1.91
CA LEU A 112 5.67 2.96 2.76
C LEU A 112 5.64 2.58 4.25
N GLY A 113 6.04 3.51 5.12
CA GLY A 113 6.07 3.32 6.56
C GLY A 113 4.68 3.11 7.18
N GLY A 114 4.54 2.04 7.97
CA GLY A 114 3.31 1.76 8.71
C GLY A 114 3.19 2.50 10.04
N ARG A 115 2.07 2.24 10.72
CA ARG A 115 1.79 2.68 12.09
C ARG A 115 1.25 1.51 12.90
N LEU A 116 1.72 1.34 14.13
CA LEU A 116 1.16 0.44 15.12
C LEU A 116 0.98 1.21 16.42
N ILE A 117 -0.27 1.39 16.84
CA ILE A 117 -0.63 2.01 18.12
C ILE A 117 -1.45 0.99 18.91
N LYS A 118 -0.86 0.34 19.92
CA LYS A 118 -1.49 -0.77 20.66
C LYS A 118 -2.85 -0.43 21.24
N LYS A 119 -3.04 0.83 21.67
CA LYS A 119 -4.31 1.32 22.21
C LYS A 119 -5.43 1.35 21.15
N ARG A 120 -5.08 1.49 19.86
CA ARG A 120 -6.03 1.46 18.75
C ARG A 120 -6.32 0.05 18.24
N LEU A 121 -5.51 -0.95 18.61
CA LEU A 121 -5.72 -2.33 18.18
C LEU A 121 -6.97 -2.93 18.82
N SER A 122 -7.73 -3.70 18.04
CA SER A 122 -8.74 -4.62 18.56
C SER A 122 -8.09 -5.67 19.47
N TRP A 123 -8.88 -6.34 20.32
CA TRP A 123 -8.37 -7.42 21.17
C TRP A 123 -7.74 -8.53 20.31
N VAL A 124 -8.39 -8.90 19.21
CA VAL A 124 -7.94 -9.96 18.29
C VAL A 124 -6.60 -9.58 17.67
N ASP A 125 -6.45 -8.33 17.21
CA ASP A 125 -5.20 -7.88 16.60
C ASP A 125 -4.07 -7.78 17.61
N ARG A 126 -4.37 -7.37 18.83
CA ARG A 126 -3.38 -7.36 19.92
C ARG A 126 -2.89 -8.77 20.24
N LEU A 127 -3.76 -9.76 20.20
CA LEU A 127 -3.39 -11.17 20.36
C LEU A 127 -2.49 -11.64 19.20
N LEU A 128 -2.86 -11.32 17.96
CA LEU A 128 -2.08 -11.69 16.78
C LEU A 128 -0.68 -11.07 16.77
N VAL A 129 -0.53 -9.81 17.19
CA VAL A 129 0.79 -9.17 17.34
C VAL A 129 1.65 -9.93 18.35
N LYS A 130 1.09 -10.29 19.51
CA LYS A 130 1.80 -11.10 20.53
C LYS A 130 2.20 -12.48 20.01
N MET A 131 1.32 -13.15 19.27
CA MET A 131 1.63 -14.44 18.66
C MET A 131 2.76 -14.32 17.62
N GLY A 132 2.72 -13.27 16.80
CA GLY A 132 3.79 -12.96 15.84
C GLY A 132 5.12 -12.71 16.53
N ALA A 133 5.14 -11.91 17.59
CA ALA A 133 6.35 -11.64 18.37
C ALA A 133 6.93 -12.93 18.99
N ARG A 134 6.08 -13.83 19.49
CA ARG A 134 6.53 -15.14 20.03
C ARG A 134 7.13 -16.06 18.98
N ALA A 135 6.66 -15.97 17.72
CA ALA A 135 7.17 -16.76 16.61
C ALA A 135 8.46 -16.17 15.98
N GLU A 136 8.77 -14.90 16.27
CA GLU A 136 9.97 -14.23 15.76
C GLU A 136 11.23 -14.77 16.48
N LYS A 137 12.20 -15.18 15.66
CA LYS A 137 13.46 -15.78 16.14
C LYS A 137 14.52 -14.72 16.42
N ASP A 138 14.47 -13.60 15.71
CA ASP A 138 15.37 -12.48 15.94
C ASP A 138 14.94 -11.72 17.22
N PRO A 139 15.77 -11.69 18.28
CA PRO A 139 15.39 -11.08 19.56
C PRO A 139 15.16 -9.57 19.46
N VAL A 140 15.85 -8.88 18.55
CA VAL A 140 15.71 -7.44 18.33
C VAL A 140 14.41 -7.16 17.59
N LYS A 141 14.10 -7.91 16.54
CA LYS A 141 12.80 -7.78 15.84
C LYS A 141 11.64 -8.10 16.78
N ARG A 142 11.75 -9.18 17.55
CA ARG A 142 10.74 -9.56 18.55
C ARG A 142 10.47 -8.44 19.54
N ALA A 143 11.52 -7.84 20.12
CA ALA A 143 11.37 -6.74 21.08
C ALA A 143 10.67 -5.53 20.46
N ASN A 144 10.93 -5.27 19.17
CA ASN A 144 10.35 -4.14 18.45
C ASN A 144 8.92 -4.38 17.94
N MET A 145 8.49 -5.63 17.75
CA MET A 145 7.16 -5.96 17.20
C MET A 145 5.99 -5.50 18.09
N GLU A 146 6.22 -5.42 19.40
CA GLU A 146 5.20 -5.00 20.38
C GLU A 146 5.31 -3.53 20.77
N LEU A 147 6.26 -2.77 20.22
CA LEU A 147 6.40 -1.34 20.50
C LEU A 147 5.44 -0.54 19.63
N ASP A 148 4.89 0.53 20.22
CA ASP A 148 4.15 1.51 19.43
C ASP A 148 5.13 2.25 18.53
N PHE A 149 4.73 2.48 17.29
CA PHE A 149 5.48 3.33 16.37
C PHE A 149 4.54 4.00 15.37
N ASP A 150 4.95 5.15 14.89
CA ASP A 150 4.35 5.83 13.76
C ASP A 150 5.45 6.23 12.78
N ARG A 151 5.53 5.53 11.65
CA ARG A 151 6.51 5.80 10.59
C ARG A 151 5.83 6.37 9.35
N VAL A 152 4.57 6.81 9.47
CA VAL A 152 3.81 7.39 8.36
C VAL A 152 4.41 8.75 8.01
N GLN A 153 5.05 8.84 6.86
CA GLN A 153 5.73 10.04 6.39
C GLN A 153 5.30 10.40 4.97
N ARG A 154 4.87 11.65 4.76
CA ARG A 154 4.42 12.12 3.44
C ARG A 154 5.52 11.96 2.37
N THR A 155 6.78 12.11 2.75
CA THR A 155 7.96 11.93 1.88
C THR A 155 8.10 10.53 1.30
N ASP A 156 7.51 9.50 1.90
CA ASP A 156 7.52 8.15 1.34
C ASP A 156 6.78 8.09 -0.02
N LEU A 157 5.87 9.04 -0.28
CA LEU A 157 5.12 9.12 -1.53
C LEU A 157 5.95 9.63 -2.71
N ASN A 158 7.12 10.23 -2.48
CA ASN A 158 7.88 10.91 -3.53
C ASN A 158 8.20 9.99 -4.72
N GLY A 159 8.63 8.75 -4.44
CA GLY A 159 8.94 7.78 -5.49
C GLY A 159 7.70 7.38 -6.31
N LEU A 160 6.55 7.23 -5.64
CA LEU A 160 5.28 6.92 -6.30
C LEU A 160 4.80 8.10 -7.15
N LEU A 161 4.82 9.32 -6.60
CA LEU A 161 4.42 10.53 -7.32
C LEU A 161 5.27 10.75 -8.57
N GLN A 162 6.58 10.56 -8.47
CA GLN A 162 7.49 10.65 -9.63
C GLN A 162 7.19 9.60 -10.70
N ALA A 163 6.78 8.40 -10.31
CA ALA A 163 6.42 7.33 -11.25
C ALA A 163 5.05 7.56 -11.90
N VAL A 164 4.09 8.11 -11.16
CA VAL A 164 2.73 8.41 -11.63
C VAL A 164 2.73 9.62 -12.57
N VAL A 165 3.51 10.66 -12.24
CA VAL A 165 3.63 11.89 -13.05
C VAL A 165 5.07 11.94 -13.61
N PRO A 166 5.36 11.29 -14.75
CA PRO A 166 6.67 11.43 -15.37
C PRO A 166 6.87 12.91 -15.69
N LYS A 167 8.02 13.47 -15.26
CA LYS A 167 8.42 14.81 -15.66
C LYS A 167 8.32 14.90 -17.19
N VAL A 168 7.63 15.93 -17.70
CA VAL A 168 7.85 16.39 -19.06
C VAL A 168 9.33 16.76 -19.09
N VAL A 169 10.14 15.95 -19.76
CA VAL A 169 11.51 16.35 -20.09
C VAL A 169 11.31 17.59 -20.95
N ALA A 170 11.66 18.76 -20.42
CA ALA A 170 11.73 19.96 -21.24
C ALA A 170 12.76 19.65 -22.33
N GLU A 171 12.29 19.45 -23.56
CA GLU A 171 13.15 19.49 -24.73
C GLU A 171 13.77 20.88 -24.75
N VAL A 172 15.03 20.95 -24.33
CA VAL A 172 15.87 22.12 -24.56
C VAL A 172 16.19 22.08 -26.06
N TYR A 173 15.45 22.88 -26.83
CA TYR A 173 15.76 23.19 -28.23
C TYR A 173 17.01 24.08 -28.31
#